data_AF-A0A3N7GD99-F1
#
_entry.id   AF-A0A3N7GD99-F1
#
_cell.length_a   1.000
_cell.length_b   1.000
_cell.length_c   1.000
_cell.angle_alpha   90.00
_cell.angle_beta   90.00
_cell.angle_gamma   90.00
#
_symmetry.space_group_name_H-M   'P 1'
#
loop_
_entity.id
_entity.type
_entity.pdbx_description
1 polymer ?
#
loop_
_entity_poly.entity_id
_entity_poly.type
_entity_poly.pdbx_seq_one_letter_code
_entity_poly.pdbx_strand_id
1 'polypeptide(L)'
;MMEIDDLQASIDLPLAPLSIKDPRDYFDSQQASALKTSRDTSIGNDPVRCTLSVEESYASLRDSISHIKNTGLVDPMVTPEVAAKVLLVLTHNISSTKYDLGKNPGLSVLDTLPNSIKEELMYHWTSLQELLRHYWSSYPITTMYLYNKVSRLKDAMSKIDSQLQELKESVQSDLRHQVTLLIRPMQQALEVAMQHYDADMQKRSS
;
A
#
# COMPACT_ATOMS: atom_id res chain seq x y z
N MET A 1 21.87 46.01 -27.66
CA MET A 1 21.70 45.17 -26.46
C MET A 1 20.97 43.93 -26.93
N MET A 2 21.60 42.76 -26.81
CA MET A 2 21.08 41.49 -27.34
C MET A 2 20.31 40.84 -26.19
N GLU A 3 18.98 40.77 -26.30
CA GLU A 3 18.16 40.06 -25.31
C GLU A 3 18.48 38.56 -25.37
N ILE A 4 18.62 37.95 -24.19
CA ILE A 4 18.85 36.51 -24.02
C ILE A 4 17.49 35.83 -24.12
N ASP A 5 17.27 35.12 -25.22
CA ASP A 5 16.00 34.47 -25.59
C ASP A 5 15.45 33.52 -24.50
N ASP A 6 16.34 32.98 -23.66
CA ASP A 6 16.05 32.11 -22.52
C ASP A 6 15.29 32.79 -21.36
N LEU A 7 15.22 34.12 -21.34
CA LEU A 7 14.52 34.90 -20.30
C LEU A 7 13.14 35.41 -20.74
N GLN A 8 12.69 35.07 -21.95
CA GLN A 8 11.32 35.38 -22.38
C GLN A 8 10.31 34.49 -21.65
N ALA A 9 9.22 35.10 -21.18
CA ALA A 9 8.13 34.34 -20.56
C ALA A 9 7.59 33.31 -21.56
N SER A 10 7.36 32.08 -21.07
CA SER A 10 6.83 30.94 -21.83
C SER A 10 5.80 31.40 -22.86
N ILE A 11 6.07 31.16 -24.14
CA ILE A 11 5.08 31.30 -25.21
C ILE A 11 3.85 30.50 -24.74
N ASP A 12 2.69 31.15 -24.62
CA ASP A 12 1.42 30.51 -24.29
C ASP A 12 1.11 29.45 -25.35
N LEU A 13 1.64 28.24 -25.15
CA LEU A 13 1.30 27.07 -25.94
C LEU A 13 -0.21 26.87 -25.75
N PRO A 14 -1.01 26.83 -26.82
CA PRO A 14 -2.43 26.65 -26.69
C PRO A 14 -2.69 25.31 -25.99
N LEU A 15 -3.17 25.39 -24.75
CA LEU A 15 -3.55 24.24 -23.96
C LEU A 15 -4.64 23.49 -24.73
N ALA A 16 -4.35 22.25 -25.12
CA ALA A 16 -5.30 21.41 -25.81
C ALA A 16 -6.52 21.17 -24.89
N PRO A 17 -7.75 21.50 -25.31
CA PRO A 17 -8.93 21.25 -24.50
C PRO A 17 -9.12 19.75 -24.34
N LEU A 18 -9.16 19.28 -23.08
CA LEU A 18 -9.39 17.88 -22.74
C LEU A 18 -10.82 17.49 -23.13
N SER A 19 -10.97 16.60 -24.11
CA SER A 19 -12.27 16.08 -24.55
C SER A 19 -12.72 14.89 -23.68
N ILE A 20 -13.10 15.19 -22.43
CA ILE A 20 -13.73 14.19 -21.55
C ILE A 20 -15.14 13.92 -22.13
N LYS A 21 -15.33 12.73 -22.72
CA LYS A 21 -16.61 12.35 -23.36
C LYS A 21 -17.74 12.21 -22.34
N ASP A 22 -17.56 11.33 -21.35
CA ASP A 22 -18.45 11.17 -20.21
C ASP A 22 -17.61 11.10 -18.93
N PRO A 23 -17.75 12.06 -18.00
CA PRO A 23 -17.09 12.01 -16.71
C PRO A 23 -17.43 10.77 -15.88
N ARG A 24 -18.59 10.13 -16.11
CA ARG A 24 -19.02 8.94 -15.35
C ARG A 24 -18.16 7.72 -15.65
N ASP A 25 -17.70 7.56 -16.89
CA ASP A 25 -16.80 6.47 -17.28
C ASP A 25 -15.50 6.47 -16.47
N TYR A 26 -15.01 7.66 -16.08
CA TYR A 26 -13.84 7.80 -15.21
C TYR A 26 -14.12 7.26 -13.79
N PHE A 27 -15.28 7.57 -13.21
CA PHE A 27 -15.64 7.11 -11.86
C PHE A 27 -16.00 5.61 -11.83
N ASP A 28 -16.70 5.11 -12.85
CA ASP A 28 -17.13 3.72 -12.91
C ASP A 28 -15.96 2.77 -13.19
N SER A 29 -15.00 3.19 -14.02
CA SER A 29 -13.76 2.43 -14.25
C SER A 29 -12.87 2.35 -13.01
N GLN A 30 -12.83 3.41 -12.18
CA GLN A 30 -12.12 3.38 -10.91
C GLN A 30 -12.81 2.51 -9.85
N GLN A 31 -14.14 2.49 -9.79
CA GLN A 31 -14.85 1.59 -8.89
C GLN A 31 -14.66 0.12 -9.29
N ALA A 32 -14.66 -0.19 -10.59
CA ALA A 32 -14.40 -1.53 -11.10
C ALA A 32 -12.98 -2.02 -10.82
N SER A 33 -11.97 -1.14 -10.76
CA SER A 33 -10.59 -1.51 -10.39
C SER A 33 -10.38 -1.61 -8.88
N ALA A 34 -11.03 -0.76 -8.07
CA ALA A 34 -11.02 -0.82 -6.61
C ALA A 34 -11.67 -2.12 -6.07
N LEU A 35 -12.80 -2.55 -6.66
CA LEU A 35 -13.45 -3.83 -6.30
C LEU A 35 -12.61 -5.04 -6.70
N LYS A 36 -11.78 -4.93 -7.75
CA LYS A 36 -10.87 -6.00 -8.18
C LYS A 36 -9.64 -6.12 -7.27
N THR A 37 -9.10 -5.02 -6.75
CA THR A 37 -7.96 -5.03 -5.81
C THR A 37 -8.36 -5.43 -4.39
N SER A 38 -9.63 -5.25 -4.01
CA SER A 38 -10.16 -5.76 -2.74
C SER A 38 -10.32 -7.29 -2.69
N ARG A 39 -10.22 -7.99 -3.83
CA ARG A 39 -10.49 -9.44 -3.90
C ARG A 39 -9.37 -10.32 -3.32
N ASP A 40 -8.21 -9.74 -3.02
CA ASP A 40 -7.08 -10.44 -2.40
C ASP A 40 -7.11 -10.43 -0.86
N THR A 41 -8.10 -9.79 -0.22
CA THR A 41 -8.37 -9.99 1.21
C THR A 41 -9.60 -10.88 1.36
N SER A 42 -9.34 -12.18 1.54
CA SER A 42 -10.33 -13.21 1.87
C SER A 42 -11.04 -12.90 3.19
N ILE A 43 -12.11 -12.12 3.14
CA ILE A 43 -13.25 -12.21 4.06
C ILE A 43 -14.50 -12.00 3.22
N GLY A 44 -15.33 -13.05 3.14
CA GLY A 44 -16.50 -13.12 2.29
C GLY A 44 -17.50 -12.02 2.59
N ASN A 45 -17.46 -10.96 1.77
CA ASN A 45 -18.59 -10.12 1.51
C ASN A 45 -18.87 -10.28 0.02
N ASP A 46 -19.78 -11.22 -0.29
CA ASP A 46 -20.44 -11.20 -1.59
C ASP A 46 -20.94 -9.78 -1.83
N PRO A 47 -20.69 -9.18 -3.00
CA PRO A 47 -21.34 -7.92 -3.34
C PRO A 47 -22.84 -8.20 -3.26
N VAL A 48 -23.53 -7.58 -2.31
CA VAL A 48 -24.98 -7.65 -2.23
C VAL A 48 -25.48 -6.98 -3.51
N ARG A 49 -25.62 -7.77 -4.57
CA ARG A 49 -26.40 -7.44 -5.76
C ARG A 49 -27.82 -7.29 -5.26
N CYS A 50 -28.16 -6.07 -4.88
CA CYS A 50 -29.54 -5.67 -4.68
C CYS A 50 -30.22 -5.86 -6.04
N THR A 51 -30.89 -6.99 -6.19
CA THR A 51 -31.62 -7.41 -7.40
C THR A 51 -33.02 -6.82 -7.43
N LEU A 52 -33.22 -5.73 -6.69
CA LEU A 52 -34.47 -5.00 -6.64
C LEU A 52 -34.51 -4.03 -7.82
N SER A 53 -35.61 -4.08 -8.56
CA SER A 53 -35.96 -3.02 -9.49
C SER A 53 -35.97 -1.67 -8.75
N VAL A 54 -35.66 -0.58 -9.46
CA VAL A 54 -35.76 0.79 -8.94
C VAL A 54 -37.14 1.05 -8.34
N GLU A 55 -38.17 0.46 -8.94
CA GLU A 55 -39.56 0.58 -8.52
C GLU A 55 -39.86 -0.18 -7.23
N GLU A 56 -39.32 -1.40 -7.06
CA GLU A 56 -39.47 -2.20 -5.84
C GLU A 56 -38.73 -1.56 -4.66
N SER A 57 -37.55 -0.99 -4.92
CA SER A 57 -36.76 -0.26 -3.93
C SER A 57 -37.49 0.99 -3.45
N TYR A 58 -38.09 1.73 -4.40
CA TYR A 58 -38.86 2.93 -4.08
C TYR A 58 -40.15 2.59 -3.30
N ALA A 59 -40.85 1.51 -3.68
CA ALA A 59 -42.02 1.03 -2.96
C ALA A 59 -41.67 0.64 -1.52
N SER A 60 -40.61 -0.16 -1.32
CA SER A 60 -40.13 -0.58 0.00
C SER A 60 -39.74 0.62 0.89
N LEU A 61 -39.07 1.62 0.32
CA LEU A 61 -38.73 2.85 1.02
C LEU A 61 -39.99 3.63 1.44
N ARG A 62 -40.96 3.78 0.53
CA ARG A 62 -42.22 4.47 0.79
C ARG A 62 -43.02 3.78 1.89
N ASP A 63 -43.08 2.46 1.88
CA ASP A 63 -43.77 1.67 2.89
C ASP A 63 -43.07 1.79 4.25
N SER A 64 -41.73 1.77 4.27
CA SER A 64 -40.93 1.98 5.48
C SER A 64 -41.15 3.38 6.08
N ILE A 65 -41.16 4.43 5.25
CA ILE A 65 -41.44 5.81 5.69
C ILE A 65 -42.88 5.92 6.25
N SER A 66 -43.83 5.28 5.59
CA SER A 66 -45.23 5.27 6.02
C SER A 66 -45.41 4.53 7.35
N HIS A 67 -44.69 3.42 7.54
CA HIS A 67 -44.64 2.67 8.79
C HIS A 67 -44.04 3.51 9.93
N ILE A 68 -42.90 4.18 9.70
CA ILE A 68 -42.28 5.08 10.71
C ILE A 68 -43.22 6.23 11.07
N LYS A 69 -43.94 6.80 10.11
CA LYS A 69 -44.90 7.89 10.35
C LYS A 69 -46.08 7.45 11.22
N ASN A 70 -46.55 6.21 11.07
CA ASN A 70 -47.71 5.69 11.80
C ASN A 70 -47.34 5.15 13.19
N THR A 71 -46.19 4.49 13.30
CA THR A 71 -45.74 3.81 14.53
C THR A 71 -44.84 4.69 15.39
N GLY A 72 -44.26 5.75 14.82
CA GLY A 72 -43.23 6.56 15.47
C GLY A 72 -41.86 5.87 15.43
N LEU A 73 -40.82 6.59 15.85
CA LEU A 73 -39.51 5.98 16.08
C LEU A 73 -39.58 5.13 17.35
N VAL A 74 -39.00 3.92 17.30
CA VAL A 74 -38.88 3.06 18.49
C VAL A 74 -38.05 3.80 19.53
N ASP A 75 -38.61 4.03 20.72
CA ASP A 75 -37.89 4.56 21.88
C ASP A 75 -37.67 3.43 22.90
N PRO A 76 -36.42 3.06 23.24
CA PRO A 76 -35.15 3.65 22.77
C PRO A 76 -34.76 3.18 21.37
N MET A 77 -34.26 4.13 20.55
CA MET A 77 -33.77 3.90 19.18
C MET A 77 -32.64 2.85 19.10
N VAL A 78 -31.93 2.65 20.22
CA VAL A 78 -30.87 1.67 20.38
C VAL A 78 -31.22 0.80 21.58
N THR A 79 -31.25 -0.51 21.41
CA THR A 79 -31.45 -1.41 22.52
C THR A 79 -30.26 -1.30 23.49
N PRO A 80 -30.51 -1.20 24.81
CA PRO A 80 -29.44 -1.00 25.79
C PRO A 80 -28.41 -2.15 25.78
N GLU A 81 -28.84 -3.35 25.37
CA GLU A 81 -27.96 -4.51 25.19
C GLU A 81 -26.92 -4.31 24.07
N VAL A 82 -27.31 -3.71 22.95
CA VAL A 82 -26.39 -3.43 21.82
C VAL A 82 -25.40 -2.33 22.21
N ALA A 83 -25.87 -1.28 22.87
CA ALA A 83 -25.01 -0.22 23.39
C ALA A 83 -23.96 -0.76 24.38
N ALA A 84 -24.38 -1.65 25.30
CA ALA A 84 -23.49 -2.30 26.25
C ALA A 84 -22.44 -3.20 25.56
N LYS A 85 -22.84 -3.96 24.53
CA LYS A 85 -21.91 -4.79 23.74
C LYS A 85 -20.86 -3.94 23.03
N VAL A 86 -21.24 -2.82 22.42
CA VAL A 86 -20.31 -1.90 21.76
C VAL A 86 -19.30 -1.34 22.77
N LEU A 87 -19.77 -0.90 23.94
CA LEU A 87 -18.91 -0.37 25.00
C LEU A 87 -17.93 -1.44 25.55
N LEU A 88 -18.39 -2.68 25.71
CA LEU A 88 -17.54 -3.80 26.14
C LEU A 88 -16.46 -4.12 25.11
N VAL A 89 -16.81 -4.18 23.83
CA VAL A 89 -15.84 -4.42 22.74
C VAL A 89 -14.80 -3.31 22.67
N LEU A 90 -15.22 -2.04 22.73
CA LEU A 90 -14.31 -0.89 22.76
C LEU A 90 -13.37 -0.95 23.97
N THR A 91 -13.91 -1.23 25.15
CA THR A 91 -13.11 -1.32 26.39
C THR A 91 -12.12 -2.47 26.33
N HIS A 92 -12.53 -3.62 25.79
CA HIS A 92 -11.65 -4.77 25.59
C HIS A 92 -10.54 -4.45 24.60
N ASN A 93 -10.85 -3.80 23.47
CA ASN A 93 -9.85 -3.40 22.48
C ASN A 93 -8.85 -2.37 23.04
N ILE A 94 -9.31 -1.38 23.79
CA ILE A 94 -8.43 -0.40 24.46
C ILE A 94 -7.56 -1.09 25.52
N SER A 95 -8.11 -2.05 26.25
CA SER A 95 -7.36 -2.80 27.28
C SER A 95 -6.32 -3.75 26.67
N SER A 96 -6.66 -4.43 25.57
CA SER A 96 -5.75 -5.33 24.85
C SER A 96 -4.64 -4.55 24.14
N THR A 97 -4.96 -3.42 23.49
CA THR A 97 -3.95 -2.56 22.85
C THR A 97 -2.99 -1.91 23.84
N LYS A 98 -3.36 -1.77 25.12
CA LYS A 98 -2.47 -1.25 26.17
C LYS A 98 -1.26 -2.16 26.44
N TYR A 99 -1.35 -3.46 26.14
CA TYR A 99 -0.24 -4.39 26.29
C TYR A 99 0.70 -4.40 25.07
N ASP A 100 0.20 -4.04 23.89
CA ASP A 100 1.01 -3.95 22.66
C ASP A 100 1.59 -2.53 22.41
N LEU A 101 0.97 -1.50 22.98
CA LEU A 101 1.31 -0.08 22.76
C LEU A 101 1.87 0.61 24.02
N GLY A 102 2.35 -0.19 24.99
CA GLY A 102 2.53 0.22 26.39
C GLY A 102 3.88 0.82 26.80
N LYS A 103 4.83 1.07 25.89
CA LYS A 103 6.10 1.75 26.24
C LYS A 103 6.47 2.82 25.21
N ASN A 104 5.90 4.01 25.39
CA ASN A 104 6.24 5.28 24.74
C ASN A 104 5.76 5.46 23.29
N PRO A 105 4.70 6.25 23.03
CA PRO A 105 4.22 6.57 21.67
C PRO A 105 5.16 7.50 20.87
N GLY A 106 6.34 7.83 21.40
CA GLY A 106 7.32 8.72 20.76
C GLY A 106 8.68 8.09 20.48
N LEU A 107 8.89 6.80 20.80
CA LEU A 107 10.13 6.10 20.44
C LEU A 107 9.89 5.36 19.12
N SER A 108 10.68 5.70 18.09
CA SER A 108 10.68 4.92 16.87
C SER A 108 11.09 3.48 17.18
N VAL A 109 10.55 2.50 16.45
CA VAL A 109 11.00 1.09 16.54
C VAL A 109 12.53 1.01 16.34
N LEU A 110 13.10 1.94 15.55
CA LEU A 110 14.54 2.09 15.36
C LEU A 110 15.30 2.55 16.61
N ASP A 111 14.67 3.31 17.50
CA ASP A 111 15.31 3.83 18.72
C ASP A 111 15.31 2.82 19.87
N THR A 112 14.57 1.73 19.70
CA THR A 112 14.55 0.60 20.65
C THR A 112 15.66 -0.42 20.35
N LEU A 113 16.27 -0.34 19.16
CA LEU A 113 17.35 -1.24 18.74
C LEU A 113 18.72 -0.78 19.25
N PRO A 114 19.64 -1.73 19.52
CA PRO A 114 21.05 -1.42 19.72
C PRO A 114 21.62 -0.60 18.55
N ASN A 115 22.42 0.43 18.86
CA ASN A 115 22.97 1.35 17.85
C ASN A 115 23.74 0.63 16.73
N SER A 116 24.44 -0.46 17.04
CA SER A 116 25.17 -1.25 16.04
C SER A 116 24.25 -1.85 14.97
N ILE A 117 23.12 -2.44 15.39
CA ILE A 117 22.13 -3.03 14.47
C ILE A 117 21.43 -1.94 13.66
N LYS A 118 21.14 -0.80 14.31
CA LYS A 118 20.54 0.37 13.65
C LYS A 118 21.43 0.89 12.53
N GLU A 119 22.73 1.08 12.78
CA GLU A 119 23.69 1.56 11.79
C GLU A 119 23.82 0.59 10.61
N GLU A 120 23.93 -0.71 10.88
CA GLU A 120 24.02 -1.74 9.85
C GLU A 120 22.76 -1.82 8.99
N LEU A 121 21.58 -1.75 9.62
CA LEU A 121 20.30 -1.70 8.91
C LEU A 121 20.18 -0.46 8.01
N MET A 122 20.57 0.71 8.52
CA MET A 122 20.56 1.96 7.76
C MET A 122 21.54 1.94 6.58
N TYR A 123 22.70 1.30 6.77
CA TYR A 123 23.68 1.08 5.70
C TYR A 123 23.10 0.20 4.59
N HIS A 124 22.47 -0.93 4.95
CA HIS A 124 21.81 -1.80 3.98
C HIS A 124 20.64 -1.10 3.28
N TRP A 125 19.86 -0.29 4.00
CA TRP A 125 18.75 0.46 3.44
C TRP A 125 19.22 1.43 2.36
N THR A 126 20.22 2.24 2.69
CA THR A 126 20.77 3.24 1.76
C THR A 126 21.39 2.55 0.55
N SER A 127 22.16 1.49 0.77
CA SER A 127 22.78 0.70 -0.31
C SER A 127 21.73 0.07 -1.24
N LEU A 128 20.66 -0.47 -0.65
CA LEU A 128 19.56 -1.07 -1.40
C LEU A 128 18.82 -0.05 -2.27
N GLN A 129 18.50 1.12 -1.72
CA GLN A 129 17.84 2.19 -2.47
C GLN A 129 18.65 2.61 -3.70
N GLU A 130 19.96 2.76 -3.54
CA GLU A 130 20.86 3.13 -4.64
C GLU A 130 20.93 2.01 -5.70
N LEU A 131 21.05 0.74 -5.28
CA LEU A 131 21.04 -0.39 -6.20
C LEU A 131 19.73 -0.49 -6.99
N LEU A 132 18.59 -0.37 -6.31
CA LEU A 132 17.27 -0.41 -6.95
C LEU A 132 17.10 0.77 -7.91
N ARG A 133 17.53 1.98 -7.54
CA ARG A 133 17.49 3.13 -8.45
C ARG A 133 18.30 2.86 -9.72
N HIS A 134 19.52 2.35 -9.57
CA HIS A 134 20.35 2.00 -10.71
C HIS A 134 19.77 0.86 -11.54
N TYR A 135 19.12 -0.12 -10.90
CA TYR A 135 18.45 -1.22 -11.57
C TYR A 135 17.30 -0.71 -12.44
N TRP A 136 16.33 0.00 -11.85
CA TRP A 136 15.14 0.49 -12.56
C TRP A 136 15.50 1.52 -13.64
N SER A 137 16.49 2.38 -13.40
CA SER A 137 16.98 3.35 -14.40
C SER A 137 17.69 2.70 -15.60
N SER A 138 18.08 1.42 -15.50
CA SER A 138 18.74 0.71 -16.59
C SER A 138 17.74 0.05 -17.57
N TYR A 139 16.43 0.15 -17.29
CA TYR A 139 15.38 -0.35 -18.17
C TYR A 139 14.80 0.76 -19.07
N PRO A 140 14.43 0.44 -20.33
CA PRO A 140 14.56 -0.86 -20.97
C PRO A 140 16.02 -1.22 -21.32
N ILE A 141 16.40 -2.49 -21.17
CA ILE A 141 17.75 -2.95 -21.51
C ILE A 141 17.87 -3.06 -23.04
N THR A 142 18.43 -2.01 -23.65
CA THR A 142 18.59 -1.86 -25.10
C THR A 142 19.99 -2.18 -25.60
N THR A 143 20.99 -2.21 -24.71
CA THR A 143 22.41 -2.42 -25.06
C THR A 143 23.06 -3.52 -24.22
N MET A 144 24.11 -4.14 -24.77
CA MET A 144 24.90 -5.15 -24.04
C MET A 144 25.56 -4.59 -22.78
N TYR A 145 25.92 -3.30 -22.78
CA TYR A 145 26.43 -2.62 -21.60
C TYR A 145 25.40 -2.60 -20.46
N LEU A 146 24.15 -2.22 -20.76
CA LEU A 146 23.07 -2.21 -19.77
C LEU A 146 22.75 -3.63 -19.28
N TYR A 147 22.81 -4.63 -20.15
CA TYR A 147 22.64 -6.04 -19.77
C TYR A 147 23.67 -6.47 -18.71
N ASN A 148 24.96 -6.24 -18.99
CA ASN A 148 26.04 -6.56 -18.06
C ASN A 148 25.92 -5.77 -16.75
N LYS A 149 25.48 -4.50 -16.82
CA LYS A 149 25.23 -3.68 -15.63
C LYS A 149 24.10 -4.26 -14.78
N VAL A 150 22.97 -4.61 -15.37
CA VAL A 150 21.82 -5.17 -14.66
C VAL A 150 22.16 -6.53 -14.05
N SER A 151 22.91 -7.39 -14.75
CA SER A 151 23.41 -8.65 -14.19
C SER A 151 24.23 -8.43 -12.91
N ARG A 152 25.19 -7.49 -12.95
CA ARG A 152 26.00 -7.14 -11.75
C ARG A 152 25.16 -6.54 -10.63
N LEU A 153 24.15 -5.73 -10.96
CA LEU A 153 23.22 -5.17 -9.99
C LEU A 153 22.37 -6.26 -9.33
N LYS A 154 21.93 -7.27 -10.10
CA LYS A 154 21.22 -8.44 -9.57
C LYS A 154 22.09 -9.23 -8.59
N ASP A 155 23.36 -9.45 -8.90
CA ASP A 155 24.29 -10.15 -8.01
C ASP A 155 24.53 -9.35 -6.72
N ALA A 156 24.70 -8.03 -6.83
CA ALA A 156 24.84 -7.15 -5.67
C ALA A 156 23.57 -7.12 -4.78
N MET A 157 22.39 -7.09 -5.40
CA MET A 157 21.11 -7.18 -4.70
C MET A 157 20.95 -8.53 -3.98
N SER A 158 21.32 -9.63 -4.63
CA SER A 158 21.30 -10.98 -4.02
C SER A 158 22.23 -11.05 -2.80
N LYS A 159 23.39 -10.39 -2.85
CA LYS A 159 24.31 -10.31 -1.72
C LYS A 159 23.70 -9.56 -0.53
N ILE A 160 23.03 -8.43 -0.78
CA ILE A 160 22.34 -7.69 0.30
C ILE A 160 21.23 -8.55 0.92
N ASP A 161 20.48 -9.31 0.12
CA ASP A 161 19.43 -10.19 0.62
C ASP A 161 19.97 -11.23 1.61
N SER A 162 21.08 -11.90 1.26
CA SER A 162 21.76 -12.84 2.17
C SER A 162 22.24 -12.15 3.46
N GLN A 163 22.81 -10.95 3.36
CA GLN A 163 23.27 -10.19 4.53
C GLN A 163 22.13 -9.79 5.45
N LEU A 164 20.96 -9.43 4.90
CA LEU A 164 19.77 -9.13 5.69
C LEU A 164 19.24 -10.37 6.42
N GLN A 165 19.35 -11.55 5.79
CA GLN A 165 18.99 -12.82 6.42
C GLN A 165 19.96 -13.19 7.55
N GLU A 166 21.27 -13.01 7.36
CA GLU A 166 22.29 -13.18 8.40
C GLU A 166 22.08 -12.21 9.57
N LEU A 167 21.75 -10.95 9.28
CA LEU A 167 21.41 -9.94 10.29
C LEU A 167 20.19 -10.38 11.12
N LYS A 168 19.15 -10.90 10.48
CA LYS A 168 17.97 -11.43 11.18
C LYS A 168 18.31 -12.60 12.11
N GLU A 169 19.23 -13.48 11.71
CA GLU A 169 19.63 -14.65 12.49
C GLU A 169 20.59 -14.32 13.64
N SER A 170 21.47 -13.34 13.46
CA SER A 170 22.45 -12.90 14.44
C SER A 170 21.85 -12.14 15.63
N VAL A 171 20.66 -11.54 15.46
CA VAL A 171 19.98 -10.76 16.50
C VAL A 171 19.35 -11.67 17.58
N GLN A 172 19.36 -11.20 18.83
CA GLN A 172 18.74 -11.89 19.97
C GLN A 172 17.24 -12.11 19.79
N SER A 173 16.73 -13.25 20.29
CA SER A 173 15.33 -13.69 20.10
C SER A 173 14.29 -12.60 20.41
N ASP A 174 14.52 -11.79 21.44
CA ASP A 174 13.59 -10.76 21.90
C ASP A 174 13.48 -9.56 20.92
N LEU A 175 14.51 -9.33 20.11
CA LEU A 175 14.58 -8.25 19.12
C LEU A 175 14.35 -8.74 17.68
N ARG A 176 14.40 -10.07 17.44
CA ARG A 176 14.23 -10.66 16.10
C ARG A 176 12.92 -10.27 15.44
N HIS A 177 11.83 -10.19 16.21
CA HIS A 177 10.53 -9.80 15.65
C HIS A 177 10.56 -8.35 15.13
N GLN A 178 11.11 -7.42 15.92
CA GLN A 178 11.21 -6.01 15.53
C GLN A 178 12.12 -5.82 14.31
N VAL A 179 13.28 -6.49 14.30
CA VAL A 179 14.21 -6.45 13.16
C VAL A 179 13.57 -7.06 11.91
N THR A 180 12.83 -8.16 12.04
CA THR A 180 12.12 -8.78 10.91
C THR A 180 11.09 -7.82 10.30
N LEU A 181 10.35 -7.08 11.13
CA LEU A 181 9.39 -6.08 10.65
C LEU A 181 10.06 -4.98 9.84
N LEU A 182 11.27 -4.55 10.23
CA LEU A 182 12.02 -3.50 9.55
C LEU A 182 12.72 -3.98 8.27
N ILE A 183 13.19 -5.23 8.25
CA ILE A 183 13.85 -5.84 7.08
C ILE A 183 12.84 -6.23 6.01
N ARG A 184 11.61 -6.61 6.39
CA ARG A 184 10.60 -7.13 5.45
C ARG A 184 10.38 -6.25 4.21
N PRO A 185 10.21 -4.91 4.30
CA PRO A 185 10.07 -4.06 3.11
C PRO A 185 11.28 -4.10 2.18
N MET A 186 12.49 -4.27 2.73
CA MET A 186 13.73 -4.39 1.96
C MET A 186 13.75 -5.70 1.16
N GLN A 187 13.42 -6.81 1.83
CA GLN A 187 13.33 -8.13 1.20
C GLN A 187 12.27 -8.16 0.10
N GLN A 188 11.09 -7.58 0.36
CA GLN A 188 10.04 -7.49 -0.65
C GLN A 188 10.48 -6.71 -1.89
N ALA A 189 11.17 -5.58 -1.71
CA ALA A 189 11.69 -4.79 -2.83
C ALA A 189 12.75 -5.56 -3.64
N LEU A 190 13.62 -6.31 -2.96
CA LEU A 190 14.61 -7.18 -3.58
C LEU A 190 13.96 -8.32 -4.37
N GLU A 191 13.00 -9.04 -3.78
CA GLU A 191 12.27 -10.13 -4.41
C GLU A 191 11.56 -9.65 -5.68
N VAL A 192 10.87 -8.51 -5.63
CA VAL A 192 10.19 -7.92 -6.81
C VAL A 192 11.18 -7.61 -7.92
N ALA A 193 12.33 -7.01 -7.60
CA ALA A 193 13.37 -6.71 -8.59
C ALA A 193 13.98 -7.98 -9.20
N MET A 194 14.23 -9.02 -8.39
CA MET A 194 14.76 -10.29 -8.87
C MET A 194 13.75 -11.03 -9.75
N GLN A 195 12.48 -11.08 -9.37
CA GLN A 195 11.40 -11.64 -10.19
C GLN A 195 11.24 -10.90 -11.53
N HIS A 196 11.34 -9.57 -11.51
CA HIS A 196 11.32 -8.76 -12.73
C HIS A 196 12.50 -9.10 -13.65
N TYR A 197 13.70 -9.28 -13.09
CA TYR A 197 14.88 -9.71 -13.85
C TYR A 197 14.67 -11.08 -14.50
N ASP A 198 14.22 -12.07 -13.73
CA ASP A 198 14.01 -13.44 -14.23
C ASP A 198 12.95 -13.47 -15.33
N ALA A 199 11.86 -12.71 -15.18
CA ALA A 199 10.83 -12.59 -16.20
C ALA A 199 11.33 -11.91 -17.49
N ASP A 200 12.18 -10.88 -17.40
CA ASP A 200 12.80 -10.26 -18.57
C ASP A 200 13.79 -11.22 -19.26
N MET A 201 14.53 -12.02 -18.50
CA MET A 201 15.43 -13.04 -19.04
C MET A 201 14.69 -14.15 -19.78
N GLN A 202 13.59 -14.65 -19.21
CA GLN A 202 12.73 -15.66 -19.86
C GLN A 202 12.14 -15.13 -21.18
N LYS A 203 11.72 -13.87 -21.23
CA LYS A 203 11.20 -13.24 -22.46
C LYS A 203 12.24 -13.09 -23.55
N ARG A 204 13.53 -12.95 -23.19
CA ARG A 204 14.63 -12.79 -24.15
C ARG A 204 15.20 -14.13 -24.63
N SER A 205 15.00 -15.20 -23.88
CA SER A 205 15.43 -16.56 -24.25
C SER A 205 14.38 -17.36 -25.00
N SER A 206 13.13 -16.86 -25.06
CA SER A 206 12.01 -17.41 -25.84
C SER A 206 11.96 -16.77 -27.24
#